data_AF-A0A8K0JHS8-F1
#
_entry.id   AF-A0A8K0JHS8-F1
#
_cell.length_a   1.000
_cell.length_b   1.000
_cell.length_c   1.000
_cell.angle_alpha   90.00
_cell.angle_beta   90.00
_cell.angle_gamma   90.00
#
_symmetry.space_group_name_H-M   'P 1'
#
loop_
_entity.id
_entity.type
_entity.pdbx_description
1 polymer ?
#
loop_
_entity_poly.entity_id
_entity_poly.type
_entity_poly.pdbx_seq_one_letter_code
_entity_poly.pdbx_strand_id
1 'polypeptide(L)'
;MSSSPKHLNVGVVLFPIALPLESVHPTTLFFTLEKNGVLSSDPPSHTLKTIYLGPTLVPIELAGGMFLTPNKTFDEALEAEGEEKLDVILIPGGRGARLGPGNAEARAFEATAEHGVEWVPKARYVHSNKFWTASGVSAGMDMACAWIESLIGAKDAERVQAWAEYTAAGKDDDPWAAKHGL
;
A
#
# COMPACT_ATOMS: atom_id res chain seq x y z
N MET A 1 30.25 5.20 11.94
CA MET A 1 30.03 3.87 11.34
C MET A 1 28.58 3.84 10.90
N SER A 2 28.30 3.78 9.60
CA SER A 2 26.90 3.71 9.13
C SER A 2 26.36 2.32 9.47
N SER A 3 25.27 2.24 10.23
CA SER A 3 24.58 0.98 10.49
C SER A 3 24.01 0.42 9.18
N SER A 4 23.92 -0.91 9.05
CA SER A 4 23.24 -1.54 7.91
C SER A 4 21.80 -1.03 7.78
N PRO A 5 21.26 -0.88 6.55
CA PRO A 5 19.88 -0.47 6.34
C PRO A 5 18.89 -1.36 7.07
N LYS A 6 17.82 -0.78 7.62
CA LYS A 6 16.73 -1.54 8.23
C LYS A 6 15.90 -2.21 7.14
N HIS A 7 15.65 -3.50 7.27
CA HIS A 7 14.82 -4.24 6.31
C HIS A 7 13.34 -4.24 6.73
N LEU A 8 12.42 -4.14 5.76
CA LEU A 8 10.98 -4.27 5.97
C LEU A 8 10.37 -5.24 4.95
N ASN A 9 9.60 -6.21 5.45
CA ASN A 9 8.71 -7.05 4.63
C ASN A 9 7.34 -6.38 4.47
N VAL A 10 6.94 -6.12 3.22
CA VAL A 10 5.66 -5.48 2.87
C VAL A 10 4.73 -6.52 2.24
N GLY A 11 3.70 -6.93 2.98
CA GLY A 11 2.68 -7.86 2.53
C GLY A 11 1.57 -7.17 1.75
N VAL A 12 1.38 -7.50 0.47
CA VAL A 12 0.30 -6.97 -0.37
C VAL A 12 -0.84 -7.97 -0.43
N VAL A 13 -2.02 -7.61 0.08
CA VAL A 13 -3.17 -8.52 0.13
C VAL A 13 -3.84 -8.64 -1.24
N LEU A 14 -3.93 -9.85 -1.76
CA LEU A 14 -4.66 -10.18 -2.97
C LEU A 14 -5.98 -10.87 -2.65
N PHE A 15 -7.04 -10.43 -3.33
CA PHE A 15 -8.36 -11.04 -3.28
C PHE A 15 -9.08 -10.86 -4.62
N PRO A 16 -10.08 -11.72 -4.95
CA PRO A 16 -10.81 -11.60 -6.21
C PRO A 16 -11.41 -10.22 -6.39
N ILE A 17 -11.23 -9.62 -7.58
CA ILE A 17 -11.77 -8.28 -7.91
C ILE A 17 -11.19 -7.15 -7.01
N ALA A 18 -9.98 -7.33 -6.47
CA ALA A 18 -9.16 -6.21 -6.00
C ALA A 18 -8.78 -5.29 -7.16
N LEU A 19 -8.53 -4.00 -6.90
CA LEU A 19 -8.08 -3.07 -7.94
C LEU A 19 -6.60 -3.35 -8.30
N PRO A 20 -6.28 -3.65 -9.58
CA PRO A 20 -4.92 -3.88 -10.06
C PRO A 20 -3.91 -2.83 -9.62
N LEU A 21 -4.21 -1.56 -9.90
CA LEU A 21 -3.27 -0.47 -9.64
C LEU A 21 -3.05 -0.25 -8.14
N GLU A 22 -4.04 -0.50 -7.28
CA GLU A 22 -3.82 -0.41 -5.83
C GLU A 22 -2.97 -1.58 -5.29
N SER A 23 -2.89 -2.67 -6.05
CA SER A 23 -2.09 -3.86 -5.70
C SER A 23 -0.66 -3.77 -6.21
N VAL A 24 -0.42 -3.20 -7.41
CA VAL A 24 0.90 -3.25 -8.07
C VAL A 24 1.61 -1.89 -8.14
N HIS A 25 0.87 -0.78 -8.18
CA HIS A 25 1.46 0.53 -8.47
C HIS A 25 2.42 1.01 -7.36
N PRO A 26 2.07 0.93 -6.06
CA PRO A 26 3.03 1.23 -4.98
C PRO A 26 4.28 0.34 -5.02
N THR A 27 4.13 -0.92 -5.46
CA THR A 27 5.25 -1.89 -5.48
C THR A 27 6.32 -1.54 -6.51
N THR A 28 5.97 -0.80 -7.56
CA THR A 28 6.93 -0.23 -8.51
C THR A 28 7.93 0.70 -7.81
N LEU A 29 7.48 1.47 -6.81
CA LEU A 29 8.37 2.30 -6.00
C LEU A 29 9.18 1.43 -5.03
N PHE A 30 8.56 0.41 -4.41
CA PHE A 30 9.24 -0.45 -3.43
C PHE A 30 10.39 -1.24 -4.03
N PHE A 31 10.27 -1.65 -5.30
CA PHE A 31 11.34 -2.31 -6.06
C PHE A 31 12.66 -1.51 -6.06
N THR A 32 12.59 -0.18 -6.08
CA THR A 32 13.80 0.67 -6.05
C THR A 32 14.60 0.52 -4.75
N LEU A 33 13.93 0.11 -3.67
CA LEU A 33 14.45 -0.07 -2.31
C LEU A 33 14.74 -1.54 -1.98
N GLU A 34 14.60 -2.46 -2.94
CA GLU A 34 15.02 -3.85 -2.71
C GLU A 34 16.53 -3.93 -2.48
N LYS A 35 16.97 -4.99 -1.80
CA LYS A 35 18.39 -5.20 -1.46
C LYS A 35 19.32 -5.14 -2.68
N ASN A 36 18.83 -5.55 -3.84
CA ASN A 36 19.52 -5.48 -5.14
C ASN A 36 18.83 -4.52 -6.11
N GLY A 37 18.03 -3.59 -5.59
CA GLY A 37 17.25 -2.62 -6.34
C GLY A 37 18.10 -1.48 -6.91
N VAL A 38 17.41 -0.52 -7.50
CA VAL A 38 18.00 0.62 -8.23
C VAL A 38 18.95 1.44 -7.34
N LEU A 39 18.64 1.58 -6.05
CA LEU A 39 19.43 2.36 -5.11
C LEU A 39 20.48 1.52 -4.35
N SER A 40 20.73 0.26 -4.72
CA SER A 40 21.62 -0.65 -3.98
C SER A 40 23.09 -0.21 -3.89
N SER A 41 23.58 0.63 -4.81
CA SER A 41 24.97 1.13 -4.80
C SER A 41 25.20 2.27 -3.80
N ASP A 42 24.13 2.95 -3.39
CA ASP A 42 24.10 4.00 -2.37
C ASP A 42 22.82 3.81 -1.54
N PRO A 43 22.79 2.76 -0.70
CA PRO A 43 21.55 2.26 -0.12
C PRO A 43 20.98 3.26 0.90
N PRO A 44 19.68 3.55 0.84
CA PRO A 44 19.04 4.42 1.82
C PRO A 44 18.93 3.73 3.19
N SER A 45 18.40 4.45 4.18
CA SER A 45 18.25 3.96 5.57
C SER A 45 17.38 2.70 5.70
N HIS A 46 16.53 2.42 4.71
CA HIS A 46 15.63 1.27 4.69
C HIS A 46 15.71 0.50 3.37
N THR A 47 15.50 -0.81 3.44
CA THR A 47 15.26 -1.67 2.28
C THR A 47 13.91 -2.36 2.41
N LEU A 48 13.27 -2.67 1.29
CA LEU A 48 11.95 -3.30 1.26
C LEU A 48 12.00 -4.66 0.55
N LYS A 49 11.07 -5.55 0.89
CA LYS A 49 10.73 -6.74 0.11
C LYS A 49 9.21 -6.81 -0.02
N THR A 50 8.71 -6.84 -1.24
CA THR A 50 7.28 -7.02 -1.52
C THR A 50 6.93 -8.50 -1.49
N ILE A 51 5.85 -8.86 -0.79
CA ILE A 51 5.35 -10.22 -0.68
C ILE A 51 3.86 -10.19 -1.02
N TYR A 52 3.45 -10.81 -2.13
CA TYR A 52 2.03 -10.93 -2.45
C TYR A 52 1.38 -12.04 -1.61
N LEU A 53 0.33 -11.67 -0.87
CA LEU A 53 -0.38 -12.53 0.06
C LEU A 53 -1.72 -12.96 -0.54
N GLY A 54 -2.10 -14.23 -0.37
CA GLY A 54 -3.42 -14.73 -0.77
C GLY A 54 -3.90 -15.87 0.12
N PRO A 55 -5.15 -16.32 -0.05
CA PRO A 55 -5.65 -17.48 0.70
C PRO A 55 -5.01 -18.79 0.26
N THR A 56 -4.51 -18.85 -0.99
CA THR A 56 -3.76 -19.98 -1.55
C THR A 56 -2.66 -19.43 -2.46
N LEU A 57 -1.81 -20.29 -3.01
CA LEU A 57 -0.82 -19.91 -4.03
C LEU A 57 -1.36 -19.99 -5.47
N VAL A 58 -2.67 -20.25 -5.63
CA VAL A 58 -3.33 -20.27 -6.95
C VAL A 58 -3.46 -18.82 -7.46
N PRO A 59 -3.26 -18.56 -8.77
CA PRO A 59 -3.47 -17.23 -9.34
C PRO A 59 -4.86 -16.67 -9.01
N ILE A 60 -4.90 -15.40 -8.61
CA ILE A 60 -6.12 -14.67 -8.25
C ILE A 60 -6.44 -13.69 -9.37
N GLU A 61 -7.68 -13.71 -9.84
CA GLU A 61 -8.18 -12.74 -10.82
C GLU A 61 -8.56 -11.43 -10.13
N LEU A 62 -7.89 -10.34 -10.49
CA LEU A 62 -8.18 -8.98 -10.06
C LEU A 62 -9.21 -8.33 -11.01
N ALA A 63 -9.71 -7.16 -10.64
CA ALA A 63 -10.64 -6.42 -11.49
C ALA A 63 -10.02 -6.14 -12.87
N GLY A 64 -10.78 -6.34 -13.94
CA GLY A 64 -10.28 -6.13 -15.30
C GLY A 64 -9.48 -7.31 -15.89
N GLY A 65 -9.49 -8.48 -15.25
CA GLY A 65 -8.97 -9.73 -15.81
C GLY A 65 -7.46 -9.96 -15.65
N MET A 66 -6.78 -9.14 -14.83
CA MET A 66 -5.37 -9.35 -14.50
C MET A 66 -5.24 -10.47 -13.46
N PHE A 67 -4.36 -11.45 -13.69
CA PHE A 67 -4.04 -12.47 -12.71
C PHE A 67 -2.74 -12.15 -11.98
N LEU A 68 -2.74 -12.25 -10.66
CA LEU A 68 -1.53 -12.24 -9.84
C LEU A 68 -1.44 -13.51 -9.01
N THR A 69 -0.22 -14.04 -8.88
CA THR A 69 0.06 -15.25 -8.09
C THR A 69 0.63 -14.85 -6.73
N PRO A 70 0.00 -15.22 -5.61
CA PRO A 70 0.57 -15.03 -4.29
C PRO A 70 1.91 -15.75 -4.11
N ASN A 71 2.83 -15.15 -3.36
CA ASN A 71 4.10 -15.77 -2.97
C ASN A 71 4.03 -16.42 -1.59
N LYS A 72 3.07 -16.02 -0.76
CA LYS A 72 2.86 -16.51 0.60
C LYS A 72 1.36 -16.54 0.89
N THR A 73 0.89 -17.56 1.59
CA THR A 73 -0.49 -17.65 2.05
C THR A 73 -0.74 -16.76 3.28
N PHE A 74 -2.00 -16.47 3.60
CA PHE A 74 -2.34 -15.74 4.83
C PHE A 74 -1.92 -16.52 6.08
N ASP A 75 -2.11 -17.84 6.11
CA ASP A 75 -1.75 -18.68 7.26
C ASP A 75 -0.23 -18.67 7.48
N GLU A 76 0.56 -18.87 6.42
CA GLU A 76 2.02 -18.78 6.48
C GLU A 76 2.50 -17.39 6.95
N ALA A 77 1.79 -16.32 6.57
CA ALA A 77 2.14 -14.96 7.00
C ALA A 77 1.83 -14.71 8.48
N LEU A 78 0.75 -15.30 9.01
CA LEU A 78 0.37 -15.21 10.42
C LEU A 78 1.32 -15.99 11.33
N GLU A 79 1.83 -17.11 10.84
CA GLU A 79 2.78 -17.97 11.55
C GLU A 79 4.24 -17.52 11.40
N ALA A 80 4.52 -16.56 10.51
CA ALA A 80 5.88 -16.12 10.23
C ALA A 80 6.52 -15.36 11.40
N GLU A 81 7.75 -15.75 11.73
CA GLU A 81 8.59 -15.12 12.75
C GLU A 81 9.96 -14.69 12.19
N GLY A 82 10.73 -13.94 12.99
CA GLY A 82 12.08 -13.51 12.61
C GLY A 82 12.12 -12.71 11.31
N GLU A 83 13.02 -13.09 10.41
CA GLU A 83 13.25 -12.43 9.12
C GLU A 83 12.09 -12.59 8.12
N GLU A 84 11.16 -13.52 8.36
CA GLU A 84 10.02 -13.80 7.49
C GLU A 84 8.73 -13.08 7.93
N LYS A 85 8.76 -12.47 9.13
CA LYS A 85 7.64 -11.73 9.70
C LYS A 85 7.35 -10.47 8.88
N LEU A 86 6.07 -10.17 8.69
CA LEU A 86 5.64 -8.93 8.03
C LEU A 86 5.81 -7.72 8.94
N ASP A 87 6.34 -6.63 8.38
CA ASP A 87 6.44 -5.33 9.06
C ASP A 87 5.28 -4.41 8.66
N VAL A 88 4.80 -4.55 7.42
CA VAL A 88 3.79 -3.68 6.81
C VAL A 88 2.78 -4.53 6.05
N ILE A 89 1.50 -4.15 6.12
CA ILE A 89 0.45 -4.72 5.28
C ILE A 89 -0.14 -3.62 4.38
N LEU A 90 -0.17 -3.88 3.08
CA LEU A 90 -0.83 -3.05 2.08
C LEU A 90 -2.13 -3.76 1.66
N ILE A 91 -3.26 -3.11 1.89
CA ILE A 91 -4.58 -3.64 1.57
C ILE A 91 -5.17 -2.79 0.44
N PRO A 92 -5.25 -3.33 -0.79
CA PRO A 92 -5.91 -2.62 -1.89
C PRO A 92 -7.41 -2.58 -1.65
N GLY A 93 -8.08 -1.61 -2.25
CA GLY A 93 -9.52 -1.56 -2.40
C GLY A 93 -10.00 -2.43 -3.57
N GLY A 94 -11.22 -2.13 -4.01
CA GLY A 94 -11.90 -2.85 -5.10
C GLY A 94 -13.24 -3.40 -4.68
N ARG A 95 -13.98 -3.93 -5.66
CA ARG A 95 -15.33 -4.45 -5.41
C ARG A 95 -15.29 -5.72 -4.57
N GLY A 96 -14.22 -6.52 -4.66
CA GLY A 96 -14.04 -7.72 -3.85
C GLY A 96 -14.13 -7.47 -2.34
N ALA A 97 -13.61 -6.34 -1.87
CA ALA A 97 -13.67 -5.94 -0.45
C ALA A 97 -15.11 -5.70 0.06
N ARG A 98 -16.07 -5.52 -0.85
CA ARG A 98 -17.48 -5.24 -0.55
C ARG A 98 -18.37 -6.49 -0.66
N LEU A 99 -17.84 -7.61 -1.17
CA LEU A 99 -18.60 -8.83 -1.47
C LEU A 99 -18.39 -9.96 -0.44
N GLY A 100 -17.59 -9.72 0.60
CA GLY A 100 -17.39 -10.68 1.69
C GLY A 100 -18.64 -10.86 2.58
N PRO A 101 -18.79 -12.01 3.24
CA PRO A 101 -19.88 -12.23 4.21
C PRO A 101 -19.77 -11.19 5.33
N GLY A 102 -20.71 -10.26 5.37
CA GLY A 102 -20.77 -9.15 6.35
C GLY A 102 -20.99 -7.76 5.75
N ASN A 103 -20.78 -7.56 4.43
CA ASN A 103 -20.75 -6.21 3.85
C ASN A 103 -21.88 -5.94 2.84
N ALA A 104 -23.12 -6.31 3.20
CA ALA A 104 -24.29 -5.73 2.56
C ALA A 104 -24.34 -4.23 2.94
N GLU A 105 -23.93 -3.36 2.01
CA GLU A 105 -24.23 -1.93 1.98
C GLU A 105 -23.97 -1.12 3.27
N ALA A 106 -22.96 -1.50 4.06
CA ALA A 106 -22.49 -0.62 5.12
C ALA A 106 -21.87 0.63 4.51
N ARG A 107 -22.53 1.79 4.68
CA ARG A 107 -21.86 3.08 4.56
C ARG A 107 -20.77 3.08 5.62
N ALA A 108 -19.52 2.91 5.21
CA ALA A 108 -18.37 2.77 6.11
C ALA A 108 -18.37 3.82 7.23
N PHE A 109 -18.85 5.03 6.95
CA PHE A 109 -19.08 6.10 7.93
C PHE A 109 -19.92 5.69 9.14
N GLU A 110 -21.09 5.12 8.91
CA GLU A 110 -22.02 4.72 9.98
C GLU A 110 -21.47 3.50 10.72
N ALA A 111 -20.91 2.54 9.99
CA ALA A 111 -20.35 1.31 10.55
C ALA A 111 -19.09 1.54 11.38
N THR A 112 -18.34 2.63 11.16
CA THR A 112 -17.10 2.91 11.91
C THR A 112 -17.24 4.00 12.97
N ALA A 113 -18.42 4.60 13.11
CA ALA A 113 -18.67 5.67 14.07
C ALA A 113 -18.37 5.24 15.52
N GLU A 114 -18.75 4.01 15.89
CA GLU A 114 -18.47 3.46 17.23
C GLU A 114 -17.02 3.05 17.45
N HIS A 115 -16.22 2.96 16.37
CA HIS A 115 -14.82 2.57 16.42
C HIS A 115 -13.87 3.78 16.50
N GLY A 116 -14.40 5.00 16.67
CA GLY A 116 -13.60 6.22 16.81
C GLY A 116 -12.90 6.65 15.51
N VAL A 117 -13.43 6.27 14.35
CA VAL A 117 -12.89 6.68 13.06
C VAL A 117 -13.32 8.11 12.74
N GLU A 118 -12.35 9.01 12.67
CA GLU A 118 -12.54 10.36 12.14
C GLU A 118 -12.33 10.35 10.62
N TRP A 119 -13.41 10.58 9.87
CA TRP A 119 -13.34 10.66 8.42
C TRP A 119 -12.92 12.06 7.97
N VAL A 120 -11.94 12.13 7.06
CA VAL A 120 -11.44 13.37 6.44
C VAL A 120 -11.76 13.35 4.94
N PRO A 121 -12.98 13.74 4.52
CA PRO A 121 -13.49 13.39 3.19
C PRO A 121 -12.79 14.08 2.01
N LYS A 122 -12.06 15.18 2.27
CA LYS A 122 -11.31 15.94 1.26
C LYS A 122 -9.85 15.52 1.15
N ALA A 123 -9.36 14.65 2.03
CA ALA A 123 -7.98 14.21 1.96
C ALA A 123 -7.78 13.24 0.79
N ARG A 124 -6.65 13.37 0.09
CA ARG A 124 -6.16 12.33 -0.82
C ARG A 124 -5.68 11.14 -0.01
N TYR A 125 -4.90 11.41 1.03
CA TYR A 125 -4.47 10.42 2.00
C TYR A 125 -4.30 11.01 3.40
N VAL A 126 -4.37 10.14 4.40
CA VAL A 126 -4.19 10.47 5.82
C VAL A 126 -3.14 9.55 6.41
N HIS A 127 -2.24 10.14 7.19
CA HIS A 127 -1.31 9.42 8.04
C HIS A 127 -1.73 9.65 9.50
N SER A 128 -2.08 8.57 10.20
CA SER A 128 -2.47 8.59 11.62
C SER A 128 -1.77 7.45 12.37
N ASN A 129 -0.80 7.80 13.20
CA ASN A 129 0.07 6.86 13.92
C ASN A 129 0.76 5.86 12.98
N LYS A 130 0.31 4.60 12.98
CA LYS A 130 0.84 3.53 12.11
C LYS A 130 -0.02 3.29 10.86
N PHE A 131 -1.11 4.03 10.72
CA PHE A 131 -2.08 3.83 9.64
C PHE A 131 -1.87 4.87 8.55
N TRP A 132 -1.81 4.39 7.32
CA TRP A 132 -1.79 5.18 6.10
C TRP A 132 -3.00 4.75 5.26
N THR A 133 -3.89 5.70 4.96
CA THR A 133 -5.12 5.43 4.21
C THR A 133 -5.28 6.44 3.08
N ALA A 134 -5.73 5.99 1.91
CA ALA A 134 -5.93 6.83 0.74
C ALA A 134 -7.34 6.69 0.15
N SER A 135 -7.78 7.71 -0.58
CA SER A 135 -9.13 7.80 -1.14
C SER A 135 -9.36 6.92 -2.38
N GLY A 136 -8.38 6.83 -3.28
CA GLY A 136 -8.49 5.99 -4.48
C GLY A 136 -7.16 5.85 -5.21
N VAL A 137 -7.20 5.22 -6.38
CA VAL A 137 -6.01 4.74 -7.14
C VAL A 137 -4.83 5.72 -7.18
N SER A 138 -5.02 6.94 -7.70
CA SER A 138 -3.92 7.92 -7.79
C SER A 138 -3.46 8.40 -6.41
N ALA A 139 -4.40 8.61 -5.49
CA ALA A 139 -4.08 9.02 -4.13
C ALA A 139 -3.31 7.94 -3.35
N GLY A 140 -3.54 6.65 -3.67
CA GLY A 140 -2.77 5.54 -3.12
C GLY A 140 -1.31 5.54 -3.57
N MET A 141 -1.04 5.98 -4.81
CA MET A 141 0.33 6.16 -5.30
C MET A 141 1.00 7.36 -4.62
N ASP A 142 0.30 8.49 -4.50
CA ASP A 142 0.79 9.67 -3.77
C ASP A 142 1.12 9.34 -2.31
N MET A 143 0.23 8.58 -1.66
CA MET A 143 0.42 8.08 -0.29
C MET A 143 1.67 7.18 -0.19
N ALA A 144 1.91 6.32 -1.18
CA ALA A 144 3.09 5.47 -1.21
C ALA A 144 4.39 6.28 -1.32
N CYS A 145 4.41 7.35 -2.13
CA CYS A 145 5.53 8.29 -2.18
C CYS A 145 5.77 8.96 -0.82
N ALA A 146 4.71 9.45 -0.16
CA ALA A 146 4.81 10.08 1.15
C ALA A 146 5.26 9.08 2.25
N TRP A 147 4.80 7.83 2.17
CA TRP A 147 5.23 6.77 3.08
C TRP A 147 6.72 6.45 2.88
N ILE A 148 7.20 6.32 1.64
CA ILE A 148 8.62 6.13 1.33
C ILE A 148 9.44 7.30 1.88
N GLU A 149 9.03 8.55 1.63
CA GLU A 149 9.67 9.74 2.18
C GLU A 149 9.78 9.69 3.71
N SER A 150 8.74 9.22 4.40
CA SER A 150 8.78 9.07 5.86
C SER A 150 9.82 8.05 6.35
N LEU A 151 10.20 7.07 5.51
CA LEU A 151 11.19 6.05 5.85
C LEU A 151 12.62 6.49 5.56
N ILE A 152 12.85 7.06 4.37
CA ILE A 152 14.20 7.29 3.83
C ILE A 152 14.56 8.78 3.69
N GLY A 153 13.62 9.67 3.99
CA GLY A 153 13.80 11.12 3.88
C GLY A 153 13.60 11.67 2.46
N ALA A 154 13.36 12.98 2.37
CA ALA A 154 13.00 13.68 1.14
C ALA A 154 13.99 13.48 -0.01
N LYS A 155 15.30 13.57 0.27
CA LYS A 155 16.35 13.44 -0.74
C LYS A 155 16.31 12.09 -1.46
N ASP A 156 16.19 10.99 -0.72
CA ASP A 156 16.17 9.66 -1.35
C ASP A 156 14.80 9.34 -1.94
N ALA A 157 13.71 9.85 -1.35
CA ALA A 157 12.38 9.73 -1.95
C ALA A 157 12.25 10.48 -3.29
N GLU A 158 12.93 11.62 -3.44
CA GLU A 158 13.02 12.33 -4.73
C GLU A 158 13.71 11.45 -5.79
N ARG A 159 14.78 10.73 -5.43
CA ARG A 159 15.45 9.79 -6.34
C ARG A 159 14.51 8.66 -6.78
N VAL A 160 13.72 8.12 -5.85
CA VAL A 160 12.72 7.08 -6.14
C VAL A 160 11.65 7.60 -7.11
N GLN A 161 11.10 8.80 -6.84
CA GLN A 161 10.12 9.44 -7.71
C GLN A 161 10.69 9.77 -9.09
N ALA A 162 11.94 10.26 -9.16
CA ALA A 162 12.63 10.55 -10.42
C ALA A 162 12.86 9.28 -11.25
N TRP A 163 13.22 8.16 -10.63
CA TRP A 163 13.33 6.88 -11.32
C TRP A 163 11.99 6.40 -11.88
N ALA A 164 10.92 6.57 -11.11
CA ALA A 164 9.58 6.18 -11.52
C ALA A 164 8.92 7.18 -12.50
N GLU A 165 9.59 8.30 -12.78
CA GLU A 165 9.04 9.43 -13.55
C GLU A 165 7.67 9.90 -13.01
N TYR A 166 7.49 9.81 -11.68
CA TYR A 166 6.22 10.08 -11.01
C TYR A 166 6.30 11.38 -10.20
N THR A 167 5.30 12.25 -10.35
CA THR A 167 5.16 13.47 -9.54
C THR A 167 3.98 13.28 -8.58
N ALA A 168 4.28 13.12 -7.29
CA ALA A 168 3.24 12.95 -6.28
C ALA A 168 2.47 14.24 -6.00
N ALA A 169 1.15 14.13 -5.84
CA ALA A 169 0.32 15.21 -5.34
C ALA A 169 0.37 15.29 -3.80
N GLY A 170 -0.01 16.45 -3.25
CA GLY A 170 -0.09 16.66 -1.80
C GLY A 170 -1.19 15.84 -1.13
N LYS A 171 -1.19 15.82 0.22
CA LYS A 171 -2.14 15.01 1.02
C LYS A 171 -3.58 15.52 1.01
N ASP A 172 -3.77 16.81 0.74
CA ASP A 172 -5.05 17.52 0.88
C ASP A 172 -5.73 17.74 -0.49
N ASP A 173 -6.95 18.26 -0.46
CA ASP A 173 -7.72 18.72 -1.63
C ASP A 173 -7.87 17.70 -2.76
N ASP A 174 -8.46 16.55 -2.44
CA ASP A 174 -8.84 15.58 -3.48
C ASP A 174 -9.85 16.22 -4.46
N PRO A 175 -9.50 16.36 -5.76
CA PRO A 175 -10.38 16.98 -6.75
C PRO A 175 -11.68 16.20 -6.98
N TRP A 176 -11.77 14.95 -6.52
CA TRP A 176 -12.98 14.14 -6.59
C TRP A 176 -13.94 14.38 -5.43
N ALA A 177 -13.48 14.92 -4.30
CA ALA A 177 -14.35 15.22 -3.15
C ALA A 177 -15.48 16.18 -3.53
N ALA A 178 -15.16 17.25 -4.27
CA ALA A 178 -16.14 18.23 -4.74
C ALA A 178 -17.24 17.62 -5.63
N LYS A 179 -16.92 16.57 -6.42
CA LYS A 179 -17.90 15.90 -7.27
C LYS A 179 -18.95 15.12 -6.47
N HIS A 180 -18.64 14.79 -5.22
CA HIS A 180 -19.54 14.13 -4.28
C HIS A 180 -20.18 15.10 -3.28
N GLY A 181 -20.00 16.41 -3.45
CA GLY A 181 -20.60 17.43 -2.60
C GLY A 181 -19.95 17.54 -1.21
N LEU A 182 -18.71 17.09 -1.08
CA LEU A 182 -17.92 17.11 0.16
C LEU A 182 -17.09 18.40 0.28
#